data_AF-A0A0D0BRK2-F1
#
_entry.id   AF-A0A0D0BRK2-F1
#
_cell.length_a   1.000
_cell.length_b   1.000
_cell.length_c   1.000
_cell.angle_alpha   90.00
_cell.angle_beta   90.00
_cell.angle_gamma   90.00
#
_symmetry.space_group_name_H-M   'P 1'
#
loop_
_entity.id
_entity.type
_entity.pdbx_description
1 polymer ?
#
loop_
_entity_poly.entity_id
_entity_poly.type
_entity_poly.pdbx_seq_one_letter_code
_entity_poly.pdbx_strand_id
1 'polypeptide(L)'
;MKASQLPLLKHFADHRPYLFCQRVRVNPDIFDDILDQISDHPIFSNQSHNCQLPVAIQLAIFLNRAGHYRNEISPEYVAQWAG
;
A
#
# COMPACT_ATOMS: atom_id res chain seq x y z
N MET A 1 -17.28 -10.96 6.26
CA MET A 1 -15.82 -10.89 6.03
C MET A 1 -15.57 -9.89 4.91
N LYS A 2 -15.02 -8.71 5.22
CA LYS A 2 -14.54 -7.79 4.18
C LYS A 2 -13.14 -8.26 3.80
N ALA A 3 -12.98 -8.83 2.60
CA ALA A 3 -11.66 -9.21 2.12
C ALA A 3 -10.77 -7.96 2.05
N SER A 4 -9.56 -8.05 2.62
CA SER A 4 -8.56 -6.98 2.55
C SER A 4 -8.42 -6.54 1.10
N GLN A 5 -8.49 -5.24 0.87
CA GLN A 5 -8.41 -4.69 -0.49
C GLN A 5 -6.97 -4.58 -1.01
N LEU A 6 -5.97 -5.00 -0.20
CA LEU A 6 -4.55 -5.02 -0.57
C LEU A 6 -4.27 -5.80 -1.87
N PRO A 7 -4.83 -7.00 -2.11
CA PRO A 7 -4.61 -7.74 -3.36
C PRO A 7 -5.18 -7.03 -4.59
N LEU A 8 -6.14 -6.10 -4.41
CA LEU A 8 -6.76 -5.35 -5.50
C LEU A 8 -5.92 -4.14 -5.93
N LEU A 9 -4.88 -3.75 -5.18
CA LEU A 9 -4.01 -2.64 -5.55
C LEU A 9 -3.36 -2.86 -6.91
N LYS A 10 -2.87 -4.07 -7.18
CA LYS A 10 -2.28 -4.40 -8.48
C LYS A 10 -3.30 -4.23 -9.62
N HIS A 11 -4.49 -4.80 -9.44
CA HIS A 11 -5.58 -4.64 -10.41
C HIS A 11 -5.98 -3.15 -10.60
N PHE A 12 -5.87 -2.32 -9.56
CA PHE A 12 -6.13 -0.89 -9.68
C PHE A 12 -5.01 -0.16 -10.43
N ALA A 13 -3.76 -0.48 -10.19
CA ALA A 13 -2.64 0.06 -10.97
C ALA A 13 -2.85 -0.22 -12.48
N ASP A 14 -3.20 -1.47 -12.81
CA ASP A 14 -3.30 -1.93 -14.21
C ASP A 14 -4.55 -1.42 -14.95
N HIS A 15 -5.68 -1.27 -14.27
CA HIS A 15 -6.98 -1.04 -14.92
C HIS A 15 -7.78 0.16 -14.41
N ARG A 16 -7.44 0.68 -13.22
CA ARG A 16 -8.20 1.76 -12.54
C ARG A 16 -7.23 2.69 -11.78
N PRO A 17 -6.28 3.37 -12.47
CA PRO A 17 -5.22 4.13 -11.80
C PRO A 17 -5.78 5.21 -10.87
N TYR A 18 -6.95 5.79 -11.18
CA TYR A 18 -7.62 6.73 -10.28
C TYR A 18 -7.99 6.12 -8.90
N LEU A 19 -8.41 4.85 -8.86
CA LEU A 19 -8.68 4.14 -7.59
C LEU A 19 -7.39 3.84 -6.84
N PHE A 20 -6.31 3.56 -7.57
CA PHE A 20 -4.97 3.42 -6.99
C PHE A 20 -4.54 4.73 -6.32
N CYS A 21 -4.60 5.85 -7.03
CA CYS A 21 -4.26 7.16 -6.48
C CYS A 21 -5.16 7.56 -5.30
N GLN A 22 -6.46 7.24 -5.34
CA GLN A 22 -7.36 7.49 -4.20
C GLN A 22 -6.95 6.68 -2.95
N ARG A 23 -6.34 5.51 -3.16
CA ARG A 23 -5.90 4.60 -2.10
C ARG A 23 -4.54 5.02 -1.52
N VAL A 24 -3.51 5.21 -2.33
CA VAL A 24 -2.13 5.45 -1.86
C VAL A 24 -1.64 6.89 -2.06
N ARG A 25 -2.46 7.78 -2.64
CA ARG A 25 -2.15 9.21 -2.89
C ARG A 25 -0.95 9.47 -3.82
N VAL A 26 -0.46 8.44 -4.52
CA VAL A 26 0.59 8.54 -5.54
C VAL A 26 0.14 7.84 -6.83
N ASN A 27 0.71 8.24 -7.96
CA ASN A 27 0.49 7.56 -9.24
C ASN A 27 1.17 6.18 -9.24
N PRO A 28 0.65 5.20 -10.00
CA PRO A 28 1.27 3.88 -10.13
C PRO A 28 2.74 3.94 -10.57
N ASP A 29 3.07 4.74 -11.58
CA ASP A 29 4.45 4.84 -12.07
C ASP A 29 5.41 5.37 -11.00
N ILE A 30 4.98 6.39 -10.24
CA ILE A 30 5.76 6.93 -9.12
C ILE A 30 5.88 5.92 -7.97
N PHE A 31 4.84 5.11 -7.76
CA PHE A 31 4.88 4.04 -6.77
C PHE A 31 5.92 3.00 -7.14
N ASP A 32 5.98 2.59 -8.40
CA ASP A 32 6.96 1.63 -8.92
C ASP A 32 8.37 2.23 -8.88
N ASP A 33 8.55 3.51 -9.26
CA ASP A 33 9.84 4.21 -9.16
C ASP A 33 10.38 4.26 -7.71
N ILE A 34 9.49 4.47 -6.73
CA ILE A 34 9.86 4.42 -5.31
C ILE A 34 10.19 2.99 -4.91
N LEU A 35 9.37 2.03 -5.33
CA LEU A 35 9.54 0.62 -5.00
C LEU A 35 10.89 0.10 -5.48
N ASP A 36 11.29 0.43 -6.71
CA ASP A 36 12.58 0.04 -7.29
C ASP A 36 13.77 0.58 -6.50
N GLN A 37 13.63 1.79 -5.94
CA GLN A 37 14.69 2.40 -5.12
C GLN A 37 14.82 1.77 -3.73
N ILE A 38 13.76 1.17 -3.19
CA ILE A 38 13.73 0.70 -1.80
C ILE A 38 13.69 -0.81 -1.63
N SER A 39 13.37 -1.56 -2.68
CA SER A 39 13.10 -3.01 -2.60
C SER A 39 14.30 -3.80 -2.06
N ASP A 40 15.51 -3.41 -2.43
CA ASP A 40 16.75 -4.06 -2.00
C ASP A 40 17.34 -3.46 -0.72
N HIS A 41 16.70 -2.43 -0.14
CA HIS A 41 17.26 -1.73 0.99
C HIS A 41 17.00 -2.52 2.29
N PRO A 42 18.05 -2.85 3.08
CA PRO A 42 17.94 -3.74 4.24
C PRO A 42 17.01 -3.23 5.34
N ILE A 43 16.75 -1.91 5.40
CA ILE A 43 15.78 -1.32 6.34
C ILE A 43 14.35 -1.85 6.17
N PHE A 44 13.98 -2.31 4.96
CA PHE A 44 12.68 -2.90 4.66
C PHE A 44 12.70 -4.43 4.76
N SER A 45 13.80 -5.02 5.24
CA SER A 45 13.95 -6.45 5.46
C SER A 45 14.34 -6.72 6.92
N ASN A 46 13.40 -7.27 7.69
CA ASN A 46 13.66 -7.82 9.00
C ASN A 46 14.33 -9.19 8.81
N GLN A 47 15.63 -9.29 9.12
CA GLN A 47 16.44 -10.52 9.05
C GLN A 47 16.02 -11.60 10.08
N SER A 48 14.76 -11.61 10.49
CA SER A 48 14.20 -12.59 11.41
C SER A 48 13.75 -13.85 10.68
N HIS A 49 13.52 -14.92 11.44
CA HIS A 49 13.00 -16.19 10.93
C HIS A 49 11.49 -16.16 10.66
N ASN A 50 10.84 -15.00 10.81
CA ASN A 50 9.41 -14.86 10.58
C ASN A 50 9.12 -14.37 9.16
N CYS A 51 7.98 -14.80 8.62
CA CYS A 51 7.49 -14.28 7.34
C CYS A 51 7.23 -12.77 7.44
N GLN A 52 7.86 -12.00 6.55
CA GLN A 52 7.60 -10.59 6.38
C GLN A 52 6.72 -10.36 5.14
N LEU A 53 5.90 -9.31 5.17
CA LEU A 53 5.18 -8.85 3.98
C LEU A 53 6.15 -8.34 2.90
N PRO A 54 5.83 -8.51 1.61
CA PRO A 54 6.57 -7.88 0.52
C PRO A 54 6.69 -6.37 0.69
N VAL A 55 7.83 -5.79 0.27
CA VAL A 55 8.11 -4.34 0.40
C VAL A 55 7.03 -3.49 -0.26
N ALA A 56 6.50 -3.91 -1.41
CA ALA A 56 5.39 -3.25 -2.08
C ALA A 56 4.14 -3.13 -1.18
N ILE A 57 3.82 -4.18 -0.41
CA ILE A 57 2.67 -4.15 0.50
C ILE A 57 2.95 -3.21 1.69
N GLN A 58 4.17 -3.24 2.23
CA GLN A 58 4.57 -2.33 3.31
C GLN A 58 4.49 -0.86 2.89
N LEU A 59 5.00 -0.54 1.70
CA LEU A 59 4.94 0.80 1.12
C LEU A 59 3.50 1.26 0.89
N ALA A 60 2.65 0.41 0.31
CA ALA A 60 1.24 0.73 0.09
C ALA A 60 0.49 1.01 1.40
N ILE A 61 0.74 0.23 2.46
CA ILE A 61 0.16 0.46 3.79
C ILE A 61 0.64 1.80 4.35
N PHE A 62 1.94 2.09 4.27
CA PHE A 62 2.51 3.34 4.75
C PHE A 62 1.90 4.54 4.04
N LEU A 63 1.88 4.54 2.71
CA LEU A 63 1.34 5.63 1.90
C LEU A 63 -0.18 5.81 2.10
N ASN A 64 -0.92 4.71 2.24
CA ASN A 64 -2.34 4.79 2.59
C ASN A 64 -2.53 5.51 3.93
N ARG A 65 -1.78 5.14 4.97
CA ARG A 65 -1.88 5.78 6.29
C ARG A 65 -1.43 7.24 6.27
N ALA A 66 -0.26 7.52 5.68
CA ALA A 66 0.32 8.86 5.61
C ALA A 66 -0.55 9.81 4.77
N GLY A 67 -1.05 9.35 3.62
CA GLY A 67 -1.84 10.14 2.69
C GLY A 67 -3.24 10.52 3.20
N HIS A 68 -3.71 9.85 4.25
CA HIS A 68 -5.01 10.14 4.87
C HIS A 68 -4.88 10.63 6.31
N TYR A 69 -3.67 10.89 6.81
CA TYR A 69 -3.42 11.41 8.17
C TYR A 69 -4.08 12.78 8.43
N ARG A 70 -4.42 13.53 7.38
CA ARG A 70 -4.93 14.91 7.45
C ARG A 70 -6.44 15.04 7.17
N ASN A 71 -7.14 13.99 6.77
CA ASN A 71 -8.58 14.04 6.50
C ASN A 71 -9.21 12.82 7.16
N GLU A 72 -10.25 13.02 7.98
CA GLU A 72 -10.97 11.97 8.73
C GLU A 72 -11.10 10.71 7.89
N ILE A 73 -10.21 9.73 8.15
CA ILE A 73 -10.33 8.43 7.52
C ILE A 73 -11.58 7.83 8.14
N SER A 74 -12.58 7.60 7.31
CA SER A 74 -13.84 7.07 7.84
C SER A 74 -13.61 5.66 8.39
N PRO A 75 -14.23 5.25 9.50
CA PRO A 75 -14.04 3.92 10.09
C PRO A 75 -14.33 2.79 9.09
N GLU A 76 -15.27 2.97 8.17
CA GLU A 76 -15.54 2.00 7.10
C GLU A 76 -14.37 1.81 6.12
N TYR A 77 -13.52 2.83 5.96
CA TYR A 77 -12.33 2.77 5.14
C TYR A 77 -11.25 1.94 5.85
N VAL A 78 -10.98 2.18 7.13
CA VAL A 78 -10.06 1.34 7.93
C VAL A 78 -10.51 -0.13 7.91
N ALA A 79 -11.82 -0.37 8.07
CA ALA A 79 -12.38 -1.71 8.06
C ALA A 79 -12.27 -2.44 6.70
N GLN A 80 -12.07 -1.73 5.58
CA GLN A 80 -11.80 -2.35 4.28
C GLN A 80 -10.33 -2.78 4.12
N TRP A 81 -9.43 -2.24 4.94
CA TRP A 81 -7.99 -2.52 4.89
C TRP A 81 -7.54 -3.52 5.95
N ALA A 82 -8.14 -3.47 7.15
CA ALA A 82 -7.70 -4.28 8.30
C ALA A 82 -8.07 -5.78 8.22
N GLY A 83 -9.06 -6.16 7.39
CA GLY A 83 -9.58 -7.53 7.33
C GLY A 83 -10.57 -7.84 8.45
#